data_AF-A0A353VS52-F1
#
_entry.id   AF-A0A353VS52-F1
#
_cell.length_a   1.000
_cell.length_b   1.000
_cell.length_c   1.000
_cell.angle_alpha   90.00
_cell.angle_beta   90.00
_cell.angle_gamma   90.00
#
_symmetry.space_group_name_H-M   'P 1'
#
loop_
_entity.id
_entity.type
_entity.pdbx_description
1 polymer ?
#
loop_
_entity_poly.entity_id
_entity_poly.type
_entity_poly.pdbx_seq_one_letter_code
_entity_poly.pdbx_strand_id
1 'polypeptide(L)'
;MSDPLDMNNYRLEKLPKMQKSNFEIWMARLGGPLAILAFVLIYWFGHFGFIDSITAESVSGKALARLNEIGLPAFIRSNYAMLAIFVAGLILWMTEAIPNYLTSLIIILLIVLCGVTTQKEAFAQLGHPVMWLNILSFVLASMLVKTKFAKRLAMWFVIKFGKTAKGVLWSFLIINLVLSMFISATTVKAT
;
A
#
# COMPACT_ATOMS: atom_id res chain seq x y z
N MET A 1 16.46 4.83 38.08
CA MET A 1 16.52 3.65 37.19
C MET A 1 15.35 3.78 36.22
N SER A 2 15.60 4.14 34.95
CA SER A 2 14.54 4.36 33.96
C SER A 2 13.80 3.06 33.68
N ASP A 3 12.47 3.08 33.74
CA ASP A 3 11.65 1.93 33.40
C ASP A 3 11.93 1.49 31.95
N PRO A 4 12.49 0.29 31.72
CA PRO A 4 12.90 -0.15 30.39
C PRO A 4 11.71 -0.36 29.43
N LEU A 5 10.48 -0.46 29.96
CA LEU A 5 9.24 -0.66 29.20
C LEU A 5 8.38 0.61 29.10
N ASP A 6 8.93 1.77 29.48
CA ASP A 6 8.27 3.04 29.20
C ASP A 6 8.39 3.38 27.70
N MET A 7 7.24 3.41 27.03
CA MET A 7 7.13 3.72 25.60
C MET A 7 7.68 5.13 25.26
N ASN A 8 7.71 6.05 26.24
CA ASN A 8 8.28 7.39 26.07
C ASN A 8 9.80 7.37 25.80
N ASN A 9 10.48 6.28 26.13
CA ASN A 9 11.91 6.10 25.86
C ASN A 9 12.18 5.79 24.38
N TYR A 10 11.17 5.36 23.62
CA TYR A 10 11.29 4.92 22.22
C TYR A 10 10.52 5.80 21.23
N ARG A 11 10.27 7.07 21.58
CA ARG A 11 9.63 8.03 20.67
C ARG A 11 10.50 8.24 19.43
N LEU A 12 9.85 8.32 18.26
CA LEU A 12 10.51 8.54 16.97
C LEU A 12 11.41 9.80 16.95
N GLU A 13 11.06 10.82 17.75
CA GLU A 13 11.85 12.06 17.89
C GLU A 13 13.26 11.85 18.46
N LYS A 14 13.46 10.76 19.23
CA LYS A 14 14.75 10.42 19.83
C LYS A 14 15.59 9.53 18.92
N LEU A 15 15.01 9.00 17.84
CA LEU A 15 15.73 8.13 16.93
C LEU A 15 16.59 8.99 15.99
N PRO A 16 17.87 8.62 15.76
CA PRO A 16 18.70 9.32 14.81
C PRO A 16 18.08 9.22 13.41
N LYS A 17 17.98 10.36 12.71
CA LYS A 17 17.56 10.36 11.31
C LYS A 17 18.64 9.68 10.47
N MET A 18 18.26 8.62 9.76
CA MET A 18 19.17 7.95 8.84
C MET A 18 19.53 8.90 7.70
N GLN A 19 20.83 9.12 7.47
CA GLN A 19 21.31 9.88 6.33
C GLN A 19 21.22 9.00 5.08
N LYS A 20 20.65 9.52 4.00
CA LYS A 20 20.53 8.79 2.73
C LYS A 20 21.91 8.51 2.15
N SER A 21 22.10 7.32 1.60
CA SER A 21 23.34 6.95 0.90
C SER A 21 23.46 7.70 -0.43
N ASN A 22 24.68 7.90 -0.93
CA ASN A 22 24.91 8.54 -2.25
C ASN A 22 24.19 7.79 -3.39
N PHE A 23 24.11 6.47 -3.29
CA PHE A 23 23.37 5.63 -4.24
C PHE A 23 21.87 5.91 -4.21
N GLU A 24 21.30 6.11 -3.02
CA GLU A 24 19.88 6.37 -2.82
C GLU A 24 19.47 7.73 -3.41
N ILE A 25 20.32 8.76 -3.24
CA ILE A 25 20.10 10.09 -3.82
C ILE A 25 20.14 10.03 -5.36
N TRP A 26 21.09 9.28 -5.91
CA TRP A 26 21.23 9.09 -7.35
C TRP A 26 20.01 8.35 -7.93
N MET A 27 19.57 7.27 -7.28
CA MET A 27 18.40 6.50 -7.65
C MET A 27 17.12 7.35 -7.62
N ALA A 28 16.93 8.14 -6.56
CA ALA A 28 15.79 9.05 -6.44
C ALA A 28 15.77 10.11 -7.55
N ARG A 29 16.94 10.63 -7.95
CA ARG A 29 17.02 11.63 -9.03
C ARG A 29 16.68 11.04 -10.39
N LEU A 30 17.06 9.79 -10.66
CA LEU A 30 16.75 9.12 -11.93
C LEU A 30 15.32 8.56 -12.01
N GLY A 31 14.69 8.29 -10.86
CA GLY A 31 13.36 7.69 -10.82
C GLY A 31 12.27 8.49 -11.53
N GLY A 32 12.28 9.82 -11.37
CA GLY A 32 11.31 10.71 -12.04
C GLY A 32 11.38 10.62 -13.57
N PRO A 33 12.55 10.92 -14.19
CA PRO A 33 12.74 10.78 -15.63
C PRO A 33 12.46 9.35 -16.14
N LEU A 34 12.88 8.33 -15.40
CA LEU A 34 12.67 6.93 -15.78
C LEU A 34 11.18 6.55 -15.78
N ALA A 35 10.41 7.03 -14.79
CA ALA A 35 8.97 6.79 -14.73
C ALA A 35 8.23 7.44 -15.91
N ILE A 36 8.60 8.67 -16.28
CA ILE A 36 8.03 9.36 -17.44
C ILE A 36 8.37 8.61 -18.73
N LEU A 37 9.64 8.21 -18.89
CA LEU A 37 10.09 7.46 -20.06
C LEU A 37 9.33 6.12 -20.16
N ALA A 38 9.22 5.37 -19.07
CA ALA A 38 8.47 4.11 -19.04
C ALA A 38 6.98 4.31 -19.38
N PHE A 39 6.36 5.38 -18.85
CA PHE A 39 4.98 5.72 -19.18
C PHE A 39 4.81 5.96 -20.70
N VAL A 40 5.66 6.81 -21.28
CA VAL A 40 5.59 7.16 -22.72
C VAL A 40 5.86 5.93 -23.58
N LEU A 41 6.87 5.13 -23.26
CA LEU A 41 7.19 3.91 -24.01
C LEU A 41 6.04 2.91 -23.99
N ILE A 42 5.45 2.64 -22.83
CA ILE A 42 4.35 1.66 -22.73
C ILE A 42 3.07 2.19 -23.38
N TYR A 43 2.76 3.47 -23.19
CA TYR A 43 1.50 4.04 -23.67
C TYR A 43 1.47 4.24 -25.19
N TRP A 44 2.58 4.68 -25.79
CA TRP A 44 2.65 4.95 -27.24
C TRP A 44 3.25 3.82 -28.07
N PHE A 45 4.23 3.09 -27.53
CA PHE A 45 5.00 2.09 -28.29
C PHE A 45 4.79 0.66 -27.78
N GLY A 46 4.02 0.48 -26.70
CA GLY A 46 3.69 -0.84 -26.18
C GLY A 46 2.78 -1.60 -27.14
N HIS A 47 3.23 -2.77 -27.57
CA HIS A 47 2.43 -3.73 -28.32
C HIS A 47 2.49 -5.06 -27.60
N PHE A 48 1.54 -5.28 -26.70
CA PHE A 48 1.44 -6.52 -25.95
C PHE A 48 0.25 -7.32 -26.48
N GLY A 49 0.53 -8.52 -26.99
CA GLY A 49 -0.49 -9.37 -27.61
C GLY A 49 -1.71 -9.63 -26.73
N PHE A 50 -1.55 -9.65 -25.39
CA PHE A 50 -2.67 -9.86 -24.46
C PHE A 50 -3.61 -8.65 -24.34
N ILE A 51 -3.13 -7.42 -24.60
CA ILE A 51 -3.96 -6.21 -24.58
C ILE A 51 -4.62 -6.02 -25.95
N ASP A 52 -3.88 -6.33 -27.02
CA ASP A 52 -4.39 -6.23 -28.39
C ASP A 52 -5.45 -7.30 -28.70
N SER A 53 -5.39 -8.46 -28.03
CA SER A 53 -6.36 -9.55 -28.19
C SER A 53 -7.63 -9.40 -27.34
N ILE A 54 -7.83 -8.27 -26.65
CA ILE A 54 -9.02 -8.05 -25.84
C ILE A 54 -10.24 -7.93 -26.77
N THR A 55 -11.20 -8.82 -26.58
CA THR A 55 -12.52 -8.81 -27.26
C THR A 55 -13.65 -8.67 -26.25
N ALA A 56 -14.86 -8.33 -26.70
CA ALA A 56 -16.03 -8.20 -25.82
C ALA A 56 -16.36 -9.49 -25.04
N GLU A 57 -15.97 -10.66 -25.56
CA GLU A 57 -16.16 -11.97 -24.91
C GLU A 57 -15.11 -12.22 -23.81
N SER A 58 -13.94 -11.57 -23.90
CA SER A 58 -12.85 -11.75 -22.94
C SER A 58 -13.03 -10.96 -21.63
N VAL A 59 -14.04 -10.10 -21.55
CA VAL A 59 -14.21 -9.13 -20.47
C VAL A 59 -15.59 -9.30 -19.81
N SER A 60 -15.66 -9.23 -18.48
CA SER A 60 -16.91 -9.34 -17.72
C SER A 60 -17.06 -8.24 -16.65
N GLY A 61 -18.28 -8.09 -16.12
CA GLY A 61 -18.59 -7.18 -15.02
C GLY A 61 -18.35 -5.70 -15.35
N LYS A 62 -17.65 -4.97 -14.47
CA LYS A 62 -17.38 -3.53 -14.61
C LYS A 62 -16.57 -3.19 -15.87
N ALA A 63 -15.67 -4.09 -16.27
CA ALA A 63 -14.84 -3.86 -17.44
C ALA A 63 -15.65 -3.96 -18.74
N LEU A 64 -16.67 -4.84 -18.81
CA LEU A 64 -17.61 -4.90 -19.93
C LEU A 64 -18.50 -3.66 -19.99
N ALA A 65 -18.99 -3.18 -18.84
CA ALA A 65 -19.75 -1.94 -18.77
C ALA A 65 -18.94 -0.75 -19.32
N ARG A 66 -17.65 -0.67 -18.96
CA ARG A 66 -16.75 0.37 -19.47
C ARG A 66 -16.50 0.21 -20.96
N LEU A 67 -16.27 -1.01 -21.45
CA LEU A 67 -16.08 -1.30 -22.88
C LEU A 67 -17.29 -0.83 -23.71
N ASN A 68 -18.51 -1.07 -23.23
CA ASN A 68 -19.73 -0.62 -23.90
C ASN A 68 -19.89 0.91 -23.92
N GLU A 69 -19.32 1.62 -22.93
CA GLU A 69 -19.41 3.07 -22.84
C GLU A 69 -18.43 3.80 -23.78
N ILE A 70 -17.18 3.31 -23.88
CA ILE A 70 -16.10 4.00 -24.63
C ILE A 70 -15.75 3.34 -25.97
N GLY A 71 -16.22 2.11 -26.20
CA GLY A 71 -15.89 1.32 -27.38
C GLY A 71 -14.52 0.61 -27.30
N LEU A 72 -14.38 -0.45 -28.09
CA LEU A 72 -13.19 -1.31 -28.11
C LEU A 72 -11.85 -0.58 -28.33
N PRO A 73 -11.68 0.34 -29.31
CA PRO A 73 -10.38 0.96 -29.54
C PRO A 73 -9.95 1.89 -28.40
N ALA A 74 -10.90 2.60 -27.78
CA ALA A 74 -10.62 3.42 -26.61
C ALA A 74 -10.35 2.56 -25.36
N PHE A 75 -11.04 1.43 -25.23
CA PHE A 75 -10.82 0.45 -24.16
C PHE A 75 -9.42 -0.18 -24.22
N ILE A 76 -8.94 -0.56 -25.40
CA ILE A 76 -7.56 -1.07 -25.56
C ILE A 76 -6.55 0.00 -25.13
N ARG A 77 -6.72 1.26 -25.58
CA ARG A 77 -5.85 2.37 -25.16
C ARG A 77 -5.89 2.66 -23.66
N SER A 78 -7.05 2.53 -23.02
CA SER A 78 -7.17 2.74 -21.58
C SER A 78 -6.46 1.65 -20.76
N ASN A 79 -6.41 0.41 -21.26
CA ASN A 79 -5.64 -0.67 -20.66
C ASN A 79 -4.13 -0.46 -20.80
N TYR A 80 -3.65 0.05 -21.95
CA TYR A 80 -2.26 0.49 -22.11
C TYR A 80 -1.92 1.64 -21.15
N ALA A 81 -2.82 2.62 -20.99
CA ALA A 81 -2.63 3.69 -20.00
C ALA A 81 -2.56 3.12 -18.58
N MET A 82 -3.45 2.20 -18.20
CA MET A 82 -3.44 1.56 -16.89
C MET A 82 -2.09 0.87 -16.61
N LEU A 83 -1.58 0.11 -17.57
CA LEU A 83 -0.28 -0.56 -17.45
C LEU A 83 0.87 0.46 -17.35
N ALA A 84 0.87 1.49 -18.21
CA ALA A 84 1.88 2.55 -18.20
C ALA A 84 1.92 3.28 -16.84
N ILE A 85 0.75 3.64 -16.29
CA ILE A 85 0.64 4.28 -14.98
C ILE A 85 1.12 3.35 -13.87
N PHE A 86 0.76 2.07 -13.93
CA PHE A 86 1.17 1.08 -12.94
C PHE A 86 2.70 0.92 -12.90
N VAL A 87 3.34 0.78 -14.06
CA VAL A 87 4.81 0.66 -14.17
C VAL A 87 5.49 1.96 -13.75
N ALA A 88 4.99 3.12 -14.17
CA ALA A 88 5.53 4.41 -13.74
C ALA A 88 5.42 4.60 -12.21
N GLY A 89 4.28 4.20 -11.61
CA GLY A 89 4.08 4.21 -10.17
C GLY A 89 5.04 3.29 -9.42
N LEU A 90 5.25 2.06 -9.92
CA LEU A 90 6.25 1.14 -9.37
C LEU A 90 7.66 1.72 -9.41
N ILE A 91 8.05 2.36 -10.51
CA ILE A 91 9.37 3.02 -10.62
C ILE A 91 9.49 4.13 -9.58
N LEU A 92 8.49 5.00 -9.44
CA LEU A 92 8.49 6.08 -8.45
C LEU A 92 8.56 5.57 -7.01
N TRP A 93 7.87 4.47 -6.70
CA TRP A 93 7.93 3.84 -5.37
C TRP A 93 9.27 3.17 -5.09
N MET A 94 9.80 2.40 -6.05
CA MET A 94 11.08 1.69 -5.88
C MET A 94 12.27 2.66 -5.75
N THR A 95 12.21 3.78 -6.47
CA THR A 95 13.29 4.78 -6.46
C THR A 95 13.14 5.82 -5.35
N GLU A 96 12.00 5.86 -4.66
CA GLU A 96 11.62 6.90 -3.71
C GLU A 96 11.90 8.33 -4.24
N ALA A 97 11.66 8.56 -5.54
CA ALA A 97 11.98 9.82 -6.20
C ALA A 97 11.23 11.02 -5.61
N ILE A 98 9.98 10.78 -5.18
CA ILE A 98 9.11 11.75 -4.51
C ILE A 98 8.37 11.08 -3.34
N PRO A 99 7.88 11.87 -2.37
CA PRO A 99 7.08 11.35 -1.27
C PRO A 99 5.91 10.46 -1.72
N ASN A 100 5.68 9.37 -0.97
CA ASN A 100 4.65 8.37 -1.30
C ASN A 100 3.25 8.97 -1.54
N TYR A 101 2.86 9.98 -0.75
CA TYR A 101 1.56 10.64 -0.92
C TYR A 101 1.45 11.40 -2.26
N LEU A 102 2.54 11.98 -2.75
CA LEU A 102 2.58 12.66 -4.06
C LEU A 102 2.52 11.65 -5.20
N THR A 103 3.25 10.54 -5.10
CA THR A 103 3.17 9.44 -6.09
C THR A 103 1.74 8.96 -6.25
N SER A 104 1.05 8.66 -5.14
CA SER A 104 -0.35 8.22 -5.16
C SER A 104 -1.29 9.28 -5.77
N LEU A 105 -1.07 10.56 -5.48
CA LEU A 105 -1.86 11.66 -6.04
C LEU A 105 -1.63 11.84 -7.55
N ILE A 106 -0.40 11.67 -8.02
CA ILE A 106 -0.08 11.71 -9.45
C ILE A 106 -0.71 10.51 -10.16
N ILE A 107 -0.64 9.31 -9.59
CA ILE A 107 -1.24 8.09 -10.15
C ILE A 107 -2.75 8.27 -10.34
N ILE A 108 -3.48 8.70 -9.31
CA ILE A 108 -4.93 8.87 -9.41
C ILE A 108 -5.31 9.96 -10.42
N LEU A 109 -4.51 11.03 -10.51
CA LEU A 109 -4.70 12.09 -11.49
C LEU A 109 -4.45 11.58 -12.93
N LEU A 110 -3.39 10.81 -13.15
CA LEU A 110 -3.10 10.18 -14.45
C LEU A 110 -4.20 9.19 -14.86
N ILE A 111 -4.77 8.42 -13.92
CA ILE A 111 -5.87 7.48 -14.17
C ILE A 111 -7.09 8.24 -14.74
N VAL A 112 -7.42 9.39 -14.17
CA VAL A 112 -8.53 10.23 -14.64
C VAL A 112 -8.19 10.91 -15.97
N LEU A 113 -6.99 11.49 -16.11
CA LEU A 113 -6.56 12.18 -17.33
C LEU A 113 -6.46 11.23 -18.54
N CYS A 114 -6.03 9.99 -18.34
CA CYS A 114 -5.95 8.99 -19.41
C CYS A 114 -7.28 8.27 -19.65
N GLY A 115 -8.36 8.62 -18.93
CA GLY A 115 -9.69 8.04 -19.12
C GLY A 115 -9.81 6.56 -18.74
N VAL A 116 -8.91 6.05 -17.88
CA VAL A 116 -8.86 4.64 -17.45
C VAL A 116 -10.16 4.23 -16.77
N THR A 117 -10.65 5.07 -15.85
CA THR A 117 -11.96 4.96 -15.24
C THR A 117 -12.61 6.33 -15.08
N THR A 118 -13.87 6.38 -14.66
CA THR A 118 -14.58 7.60 -14.35
C THR A 118 -13.97 8.32 -13.15
N GLN A 119 -14.04 9.65 -13.13
CA GLN A 119 -13.56 10.47 -12.01
C GLN A 119 -14.19 10.07 -10.67
N LYS A 120 -15.49 9.73 -10.68
CA LYS A 120 -16.23 9.29 -9.49
C LYS A 120 -15.66 7.98 -8.94
N GLU A 121 -15.40 7.00 -9.80
CA GLU A 121 -14.83 5.73 -9.38
C GLU A 121 -13.37 5.85 -8.92
N ALA A 122 -12.56 6.67 -9.60
CA ALA A 122 -11.19 6.93 -9.20
C ALA A 122 -11.13 7.56 -7.81
N PHE A 123 -11.83 8.68 -7.59
CA PHE A 123 -11.79 9.39 -6.31
C PHE A 123 -12.51 8.67 -5.16
N ALA A 124 -13.45 7.76 -5.45
CA ALA A 124 -14.03 6.90 -4.42
C ALA A 124 -12.95 6.07 -3.69
N GLN A 125 -11.82 5.74 -4.33
CA GLN A 125 -10.72 5.01 -3.70
C GLN A 125 -10.00 5.80 -2.60
N LEU A 126 -10.04 7.14 -2.64
CA LEU A 126 -9.49 7.97 -1.56
C LEU A 126 -10.27 7.83 -0.26
N GLY A 127 -11.52 7.37 -0.31
CA GLY A 127 -12.39 7.13 0.84
C GLY A 127 -12.56 5.65 1.19
N HIS A 128 -11.69 4.77 0.69
CA HIS A 128 -11.84 3.33 0.87
C HIS A 128 -11.95 2.95 2.36
N PRO A 129 -12.89 2.08 2.78
CA PRO A 129 -13.13 1.76 4.19
C PRO A 129 -11.88 1.26 4.93
N VAL A 130 -10.97 0.58 4.21
CA VAL A 130 -9.67 0.13 4.75
C VAL A 130 -8.81 1.30 5.27
N MET A 131 -8.89 2.49 4.67
CA MET A 131 -8.19 3.67 5.17
C MET A 131 -8.68 4.05 6.58
N TRP A 132 -10.00 4.07 6.77
CA TRP A 132 -10.61 4.32 8.08
C TRP A 132 -10.28 3.24 9.10
N LEU A 133 -10.27 1.97 8.69
CA LEU A 133 -9.84 0.86 9.56
C LEU A 133 -8.40 1.06 10.05
N ASN A 134 -7.48 1.46 9.17
CA ASN A 134 -6.10 1.75 9.55
C ASN A 134 -6.00 2.93 10.54
N ILE A 135 -6.73 4.03 10.29
CA ILE A 135 -6.76 5.18 11.22
C ILE A 135 -7.29 4.75 12.59
N LEU A 136 -8.41 4.03 12.63
CA LEU A 136 -9.00 3.54 13.87
C LEU A 136 -8.07 2.56 14.61
N SER A 137 -7.28 1.75 13.89
CA SER A 137 -6.27 0.87 14.49
C SER A 137 -5.20 1.67 15.24
N PHE A 138 -4.75 2.79 14.69
CA PHE A 138 -3.77 3.67 15.35
C PHE A 138 -4.38 4.40 16.55
N VAL A 139 -5.65 4.82 16.44
CA VAL A 139 -6.39 5.41 17.57
C VAL A 139 -6.52 4.40 18.71
N LEU A 140 -6.91 3.17 18.41
CA LEU A 140 -7.02 2.10 19.38
C LEU A 140 -5.66 1.77 20.01
N ALA A 141 -4.60 1.62 19.21
CA ALA A 141 -3.24 1.40 19.70
C ALA A 141 -2.81 2.52 20.67
N SER A 142 -3.10 3.77 20.32
CA SER A 142 -2.81 4.94 21.18
C SER A 142 -3.58 4.89 22.50
N MET A 143 -4.85 4.45 22.50
CA MET A 143 -5.65 4.26 23.72
C MET A 143 -5.10 3.14 24.61
N LEU A 144 -4.65 2.03 24.04
CA LEU A 144 -4.06 0.91 24.79
C LEU A 144 -2.74 1.31 25.48
N VAL A 145 -1.95 2.17 24.85
CA VAL A 145 -0.75 2.75 25.44
C VAL A 145 -1.11 3.73 26.55
N LYS A 146 -2.04 4.66 26.31
CA LYS A 146 -2.47 5.68 27.30
C LYS A 146 -3.06 5.05 28.58
N THR A 147 -3.84 3.98 28.44
CA THR A 147 -4.44 3.23 29.58
C THR A 147 -3.47 2.27 30.26
N LYS A 148 -2.21 2.19 29.80
CA LYS A 148 -1.17 1.24 30.24
C LYS A 148 -1.61 -0.23 30.13
N PHE A 149 -2.67 -0.52 29.37
CA PHE A 149 -3.16 -1.88 29.19
C PHE A 149 -2.15 -2.72 28.42
N ALA A 150 -1.58 -2.17 27.34
CA ALA A 150 -0.52 -2.82 26.56
C ALA A 150 0.69 -3.21 27.44
N LYS A 151 1.10 -2.31 28.34
CA LYS A 151 2.21 -2.56 29.29
C LYS A 151 1.89 -3.68 30.28
N ARG A 152 0.66 -3.69 30.83
CA ARG A 152 0.20 -4.74 31.74
C ARG A 152 0.20 -6.12 31.05
N LEU A 153 -0.30 -6.19 29.81
CA LEU A 153 -0.26 -7.42 29.02
C LEU A 153 1.17 -7.87 28.71
N ALA A 154 2.04 -6.95 28.29
CA ALA A 154 3.44 -7.27 28.00
C ALA A 154 4.17 -7.81 29.23
N MET A 155 4.00 -7.18 30.39
CA MET A 155 4.57 -7.65 31.66
C MET A 155 4.06 -9.04 32.04
N TRP A 156 2.74 -9.26 31.96
CA TRP A 156 2.14 -10.56 32.24
C TRP A 156 2.70 -11.65 31.33
N PHE A 157 2.88 -11.34 30.05
CA PHE A 157 3.44 -12.24 29.07
C PHE A 157 4.91 -12.59 29.37
N VAL A 158 5.75 -11.60 29.66
CA VAL A 158 7.17 -11.80 29.98
C VAL A 158 7.35 -12.63 31.26
N ILE A 159 6.55 -12.37 32.31
CA ILE A 159 6.63 -13.16 33.55
C ILE A 159 6.24 -14.63 33.30
N LYS A 160 5.24 -14.88 32.45
CA LYS A 160 4.74 -16.24 32.20
C LYS A 160 5.62 -17.04 31.25
N PHE A 161 6.12 -16.41 30.18
CA PHE A 161 6.79 -17.11 29.06
C PHE A 161 8.23 -16.65 28.80
N GLY A 162 8.68 -15.56 29.42
CA GLY A 162 9.97 -14.90 29.18
C GLY A 162 11.20 -15.55 29.82
N LYS A 163 11.07 -16.74 30.41
CA LYS A 163 12.17 -17.41 31.13
C LYS A 163 13.30 -17.86 30.21
N THR A 164 13.03 -18.07 28.92
CA THR A 164 14.03 -18.44 27.89
C THR A 164 13.68 -17.79 26.55
N ALA A 165 14.69 -17.49 25.72
CA ALA A 165 14.48 -16.91 24.39
C ALA A 165 13.60 -17.79 23.47
N LYS A 166 13.77 -19.11 23.54
CA LYS A 166 12.91 -20.08 22.83
C LYS A 166 11.46 -19.99 23.31
N GLY A 167 11.23 -19.84 24.61
CA GLY A 167 9.89 -19.66 25.20
C GLY A 167 9.18 -18.43 24.64
N VAL A 168 9.85 -17.28 24.60
CA VAL A 168 9.29 -16.03 24.03
C VAL A 168 8.89 -16.20 22.57
N LEU A 169 9.77 -16.77 21.75
CA LEU A 169 9.51 -16.97 20.31
C LEU A 169 8.31 -17.91 20.09
N TRP A 170 8.27 -19.04 20.78
CA TRP A 170 7.15 -19.98 20.68
C TRP A 170 5.84 -19.36 21.13
N SER A 171 5.84 -18.61 22.23
CA SER A 171 4.64 -17.95 22.73
C SER A 171 4.14 -16.85 21.78
N PHE A 172 5.05 -16.10 21.15
CA PHE A 172 4.68 -15.12 20.12
C PHE A 172 4.04 -15.78 18.90
N LEU A 173 4.61 -16.91 18.44
CA LEU A 173 4.08 -17.66 17.30
C LEU A 173 2.70 -18.25 17.60
N ILE A 174 2.52 -18.87 18.77
CA ILE A 174 1.23 -19.43 19.20
C ILE A 174 0.17 -18.34 19.34
N ILE A 175 0.50 -17.19 19.93
CA ILE A 175 -0.45 -16.07 20.05
C ILE A 175 -0.87 -15.57 18.67
N ASN A 176 0.07 -15.37 17.74
CA ASN A 176 -0.27 -14.96 16.38
C ASN A 176 -1.15 -16.00 15.68
N LEU A 177 -0.86 -17.29 15.83
CA LEU A 177 -1.67 -18.36 15.26
C LEU A 177 -3.10 -18.33 15.83
N VAL A 178 -3.24 -18.24 17.15
CA VAL A 178 -4.55 -18.18 17.81
C VAL A 178 -5.32 -16.92 17.40
N LEU A 179 -4.70 -15.74 17.44
CA LEU A 179 -5.33 -14.48 17.02
C LEU A 179 -5.74 -14.51 15.54
N SER A 180 -4.94 -15.13 14.66
CA SER A 180 -5.27 -15.25 13.24
C SER A 180 -6.51 -16.11 12.96
N MET A 181 -6.83 -17.08 13.83
CA MET A 181 -8.06 -17.88 13.72
C MET A 181 -9.32 -17.06 14.07
N PHE A 182 -9.20 -16.10 14.98
CA PHE A 182 -10.32 -15.23 15.39
C PHE A 182 -10.49 -14.01 14.47
N ILE A 183 -9.39 -13.46 13.97
CA ILE A 183 -9.39 -12.35 13.01
C ILE A 183 -9.46 -12.97 11.61
N SER A 184 -10.66 -13.37 11.19
CA SER A 184 -10.84 -13.90 9.84
C SER A 184 -10.44 -12.85 8.81
N ALA A 185 -9.55 -13.22 7.89
CA ALA A 185 -9.18 -12.41 6.71
C ALA A 185 -10.38 -12.08 5.80
N THR A 186 -11.59 -12.58 6.11
CA THR A 186 -12.84 -12.32 5.37
C THR A 186 -13.58 -11.06 5.79
N THR A 187 -13.33 -10.47 6.96
CA THR A 187 -14.02 -9.23 7.39
C THR A 187 -13.56 -7.99 6.60
N VAL A 188 -12.45 -8.06 5.86
CA VAL A 188 -11.95 -6.96 5.00
C VAL A 188 -12.30 -7.16 3.52
N LYS A 189 -12.69 -8.37 3.10
CA LYS A 189 -13.03 -8.70 1.70
C LYS A 189 -14.54 -8.68 1.38
N ALA A 190 -15.39 -8.33 2.35
CA ALA A 190 -16.86 -8.38 2.21
C ALA A 190 -17.51 -7.03 1.84
N THR A 191 -16.73 -6.06 1.37
CA THR A 191 -17.19 -4.81 0.75
C THR A 191 -16.43 -4.58 -0.55
#